data_AF-A0A9P8MR09-F1
#
_entry.id   AF-A0A9P8MR09-F1
#
_cell.length_a   1.000
_cell.length_b   1.000
_cell.length_c   1.000
_cell.angle_alpha   90.00
_cell.angle_beta   90.00
_cell.angle_gamma   90.00
#
_symmetry.space_group_name_H-M   'P 1'
#
loop_
_entity.id
_entity.type
_entity.pdbx_description
1 polymer ?
#
loop_
_entity_poly.entity_id
_entity_poly.type
_entity_poly.pdbx_seq_one_letter_code
_entity_poly.pdbx_strand_id
1 'polypeptide(L)'
;MERMGFVPGPQAKEQIFNAQGHLFFSRQTALDYAEEFIKKAPDGYTDAHIRTHYQSMKACLGEGDQVDIWFGLRDPNPARGQHQDPSGELVGHTWALVKTADGNERQLWEVGQETPPMGEAHAARAFNAYREAMARHLNMEAPEPVQINKHAAKTPRDVSGRPVISRALAPSNLYYASSRMWYFVDLGLAGGTNTPIILSRPMRSFDALVLSALMTLVLSAPPLVFGISTRKTDRASSTLPAGYLRAKYEADETLQGADDRPVLVL
;
A
#
# COMPACT_ATOMS: atom_id res chain seq x y z
N MET A 1 9.19 -17.22 17.33
CA MET A 1 8.53 -15.90 17.45
C MET A 1 9.28 -14.96 16.51
N GLU A 2 8.87 -14.92 15.24
CA GLU A 2 9.48 -14.00 14.27
C GLU A 2 9.20 -12.58 14.74
N ARG A 3 10.25 -11.83 15.08
CA ARG A 3 10.15 -10.41 15.37
C ARG A 3 9.36 -9.78 14.23
N MET A 4 8.41 -8.89 14.51
CA MET A 4 8.19 -7.76 13.60
C MET A 4 9.52 -7.00 13.60
N GLY A 5 10.44 -7.47 12.76
CA GLY A 5 11.82 -7.04 12.71
C GLY A 5 11.82 -5.63 12.19
N PHE A 6 11.73 -4.68 13.10
CA PHE A 6 11.92 -3.28 12.82
C PHE A 6 13.31 -3.10 12.21
N VAL A 7 13.36 -2.89 10.90
CA VAL A 7 14.50 -2.23 10.26
C VAL A 7 13.97 -1.21 9.24
N PRO A 8 13.41 -0.08 9.69
CA PRO A 8 13.60 1.15 8.94
C PRO A 8 15.09 1.46 8.94
N GLY A 9 15.60 1.72 7.75
CA GLY A 9 17.01 1.94 7.49
C GLY A 9 17.24 2.22 6.01
N PRO A 10 18.48 2.54 5.63
CA PRO A 10 18.84 2.95 4.27
C PRO A 10 18.37 2.00 3.18
N GLN A 11 18.27 0.70 3.43
CA GLN A 11 17.96 -0.33 2.41
C GLN A 11 16.69 -0.07 1.57
N ALA A 12 15.55 0.30 2.16
CA ALA A 12 14.32 0.52 1.38
C ALA A 12 14.44 1.79 0.51
N LYS A 13 15.01 2.85 1.10
CA LYS A 13 15.28 4.11 0.40
C LYS A 13 16.27 3.86 -0.73
N GLU A 14 17.39 3.19 -0.45
CA GLU A 14 18.40 2.76 -1.42
C GLU A 14 17.80 1.92 -2.53
N GLN A 15 16.93 0.94 -2.25
CA GLN A 15 16.26 0.14 -3.28
C GLN A 15 15.41 1.00 -4.22
N ILE A 16 14.62 1.93 -3.66
CA ILE A 16 13.80 2.87 -4.44
C ILE A 16 14.69 3.78 -5.31
N PHE A 17 15.80 4.30 -4.77
CA PHE A 17 16.75 5.11 -5.53
C PHE A 17 17.53 4.30 -6.58
N ASN A 18 17.97 3.10 -6.25
CA ASN A 18 18.76 2.21 -7.13
C ASN A 18 17.93 1.66 -8.29
N ALA A 19 16.62 1.52 -8.11
CA ALA A 19 15.70 1.17 -9.18
C ALA A 19 15.59 2.29 -10.25
N GLN A 20 16.09 3.51 -9.98
CA GLN A 20 16.10 4.62 -10.94
C GLN A 20 14.71 4.90 -11.58
N GLY A 21 13.65 4.62 -10.82
CA GLY A 21 12.26 4.81 -11.24
C GLY A 21 11.65 3.71 -12.08
N HIS A 22 12.29 2.53 -12.17
CA HIS A 22 11.73 1.36 -12.86
C HIS A 22 12.12 0.07 -12.13
N LEU A 23 11.14 -0.81 -11.93
CA LEU A 23 11.36 -2.17 -11.47
C LEU A 23 10.58 -3.12 -12.36
N PHE A 24 11.08 -4.34 -12.51
CA PHE A 24 10.37 -5.41 -13.19
C PHE A 24 10.58 -6.73 -12.47
N PHE A 25 9.63 -7.64 -12.63
CA PHE A 25 9.70 -8.97 -12.04
C PHE A 25 8.90 -9.97 -12.86
N SER A 26 9.22 -11.25 -12.65
CA SER A 26 8.62 -12.37 -13.37
C SER A 26 7.83 -13.28 -12.42
N ARG A 27 7.35 -14.39 -12.97
CA ARG A 27 6.62 -15.44 -12.24
C ARG A 27 7.30 -15.89 -10.95
N GLN A 28 8.63 -16.00 -10.91
CA GLN A 28 9.32 -16.48 -9.69
C GLN A 28 9.05 -15.56 -8.50
N THR A 29 9.07 -14.24 -8.70
CA THR A 29 8.74 -13.26 -7.67
C THR A 29 7.30 -13.42 -7.18
N ALA A 30 6.35 -13.74 -8.06
CA ALA A 30 4.97 -14.01 -7.65
C ALA A 30 4.87 -15.21 -6.69
N LEU A 31 5.65 -16.28 -6.95
CA LEU A 31 5.73 -17.45 -6.08
C LEU A 31 6.31 -17.10 -4.71
N ASP A 32 7.43 -16.36 -4.70
CA ASP A 32 8.11 -15.95 -3.48
C ASP A 32 7.23 -15.04 -2.62
N TYR A 33 6.51 -14.10 -3.24
CA TYR A 33 5.59 -13.19 -2.54
C TYR A 33 4.33 -13.90 -2.03
N ALA A 34 3.82 -14.91 -2.75
CA ALA A 34 2.71 -15.73 -2.26
C ALA A 34 3.10 -16.48 -0.97
N GLU A 35 4.33 -17.03 -0.92
CA GLU A 35 4.86 -17.68 0.29
C GLU A 35 5.09 -16.70 1.44
N GLU A 36 5.67 -15.53 1.17
CA GLU A 36 6.03 -14.60 2.25
C GLU A 36 4.84 -13.79 2.77
N PHE A 37 4.00 -13.24 1.88
CA PHE A 37 3.02 -12.23 2.29
C PHE A 37 1.58 -12.75 2.38
N ILE A 38 1.22 -13.79 1.62
CA ILE A 38 -0.13 -14.38 1.67
C ILE A 38 -0.17 -15.54 2.65
N LYS A 39 0.71 -16.54 2.48
CA LYS A 39 0.67 -17.76 3.30
C LYS A 39 0.99 -17.50 4.78
N LYS A 40 1.87 -16.52 5.06
CA LYS A 40 2.25 -16.10 6.42
C LYS A 40 1.44 -14.88 6.92
N ALA A 41 0.33 -14.52 6.28
CA ALA A 41 -0.52 -13.43 6.78
C ALA A 41 -1.02 -13.73 8.21
N PRO A 42 -1.31 -12.69 9.04
CA PRO A 42 -1.60 -12.86 10.48
C PRO A 42 -2.78 -13.78 10.82
N ASP A 43 -3.81 -13.84 9.96
CA ASP A 43 -4.97 -14.75 10.12
C ASP A 43 -4.74 -16.14 9.50
N GLY A 44 -3.52 -16.37 9.04
CA GLY A 44 -3.03 -17.63 8.53
C GLY A 44 -3.77 -18.08 7.27
N TYR A 45 -3.20 -19.08 6.62
CA TYR A 45 -3.79 -19.83 5.52
C TYR A 45 -5.12 -20.56 5.87
N THR A 46 -5.78 -20.17 6.96
CA THR A 46 -6.99 -20.79 7.51
C THR A 46 -8.27 -20.25 6.85
N ASP A 47 -8.23 -19.00 6.36
CA ASP A 47 -9.32 -18.42 5.57
C ASP A 47 -9.34 -18.98 4.13
N ALA A 48 -10.53 -19.37 3.66
CA ALA A 48 -10.69 -19.99 2.34
C ALA A 48 -10.40 -19.03 1.17
N HIS A 49 -10.69 -17.74 1.34
CA HIS A 49 -10.37 -16.70 0.35
C HIS A 49 -8.85 -16.49 0.27
N ILE A 50 -8.17 -16.43 1.41
CA ILE A 50 -6.70 -16.32 1.44
C ILE A 50 -6.02 -17.53 0.79
N ARG A 51 -6.54 -18.73 1.01
CA ARG A 51 -6.06 -19.93 0.28
C ARG A 51 -6.26 -19.80 -1.22
N THR A 52 -7.41 -19.30 -1.63
CA THR A 52 -7.72 -19.07 -3.05
C THR A 52 -6.76 -18.04 -3.64
N HIS A 53 -6.53 -16.91 -2.97
CA HIS A 53 -5.61 -15.87 -3.43
C HIS A 53 -4.17 -16.38 -3.54
N TYR A 54 -3.72 -17.22 -2.60
CA TYR A 54 -2.41 -17.87 -2.71
C TYR A 54 -2.31 -18.75 -3.96
N GLN A 55 -3.32 -19.59 -4.25
CA GLN A 55 -3.30 -20.42 -5.45
C GLN A 55 -3.39 -19.58 -6.73
N SER A 56 -4.24 -18.56 -6.74
CA SER A 56 -4.35 -17.61 -7.85
C SER A 56 -3.04 -16.86 -8.09
N MET A 57 -2.33 -16.45 -7.04
CA MET A 57 -1.04 -15.76 -7.17
C MET A 57 0.03 -16.66 -7.80
N LYS A 58 0.02 -17.96 -7.49
CA LYS A 58 0.95 -18.92 -8.12
C LYS A 58 0.71 -19.12 -9.63
N ALA A 59 -0.48 -18.75 -10.09
CA ALA A 59 -0.91 -18.89 -11.48
C ALA A 59 -1.11 -17.54 -12.19
N CYS A 60 -0.89 -16.40 -11.53
CA CYS A 60 -1.25 -15.09 -12.08
C CYS A 60 -0.30 -14.59 -13.16
N LEU A 61 0.88 -15.21 -13.29
CA LEU A 61 1.85 -14.95 -14.35
C LEU A 61 2.23 -16.28 -15.01
N GLY A 62 2.14 -16.31 -16.33
CA GLY A 62 2.63 -17.40 -17.17
C GLY A 62 4.16 -17.41 -17.29
N GLU A 63 4.67 -18.41 -18.00
CA GLU A 63 6.08 -18.42 -18.40
C GLU A 63 6.31 -17.36 -19.48
N GLY A 64 7.30 -16.49 -19.27
CA GLY A 64 7.58 -15.35 -20.16
C GLY A 64 6.80 -14.07 -19.85
N ASP A 65 5.80 -14.12 -18.97
CA ASP A 65 5.11 -12.90 -18.51
C ASP A 65 6.00 -12.09 -17.55
N GLN A 66 5.88 -10.76 -17.66
CA GLN A 66 6.61 -9.81 -16.84
C GLN A 66 5.66 -8.72 -16.32
N VAL A 67 5.90 -8.23 -15.11
CA VAL A 67 5.30 -7.00 -14.62
C VAL A 67 6.36 -5.93 -14.56
N ASP A 68 6.04 -4.74 -15.07
CA ASP A 68 6.85 -3.54 -14.99
C ASP A 68 6.13 -2.52 -14.10
N ILE A 69 6.85 -1.90 -13.18
CA ILE A 69 6.37 -0.78 -12.38
C ILE A 69 7.31 0.39 -12.59
N TRP A 70 6.75 1.50 -13.05
CA TRP A 70 7.43 2.77 -13.28
C TRP A 70 7.02 3.76 -12.20
N PHE A 71 7.95 4.52 -11.68
CA PHE A 71 7.70 5.55 -10.67
C PHE A 71 8.72 6.67 -10.76
N GLY A 72 8.26 7.88 -11.03
CA GLY A 72 9.16 9.01 -11.28
C GLY A 72 8.61 10.33 -10.78
N LEU A 73 9.51 11.23 -10.43
CA LEU A 73 9.21 12.61 -10.02
C LEU A 73 8.98 13.56 -11.20
N ARG A 74 8.34 13.07 -12.27
CA ARG A 74 7.99 13.90 -13.44
C ARG A 74 6.52 13.70 -13.77
N ASP A 75 5.83 14.80 -14.07
CA ASP A 75 4.50 14.75 -14.69
C ASP A 75 4.66 14.05 -16.05
N PRO A 76 3.88 12.98 -16.34
CA PRO A 76 3.91 12.32 -17.65
C PRO A 76 3.46 13.26 -18.78
N ASN A 77 2.84 14.39 -18.47
CA ASN A 77 2.52 15.46 -19.41
C ASN A 77 3.51 16.63 -19.32
N PRO A 78 4.53 16.71 -20.21
CA PRO A 78 5.51 17.79 -20.20
C PRO A 78 4.90 19.19 -20.46
N ALA A 79 3.66 19.28 -20.97
CA ALA A 79 2.98 20.55 -21.22
C ALA A 79 2.42 21.21 -19.95
N ARG A 80 2.33 20.48 -18.82
CA ARG A 80 1.81 21.01 -17.55
C ARG A 80 2.82 21.83 -16.74
N GLY A 81 4.10 21.82 -17.14
CA GLY A 81 5.17 22.49 -16.39
C GLY A 81 5.45 21.83 -15.04
N GLN A 82 6.46 22.34 -14.31
CA GLN A 82 6.73 21.91 -12.93
C GLN A 82 5.81 22.69 -11.98
N HIS A 83 4.62 22.17 -11.70
CA HIS A 83 3.77 22.77 -10.68
C HIS A 83 4.38 22.51 -9.30
N GLN A 84 4.77 23.54 -8.56
CA GLN A 84 5.11 23.37 -7.15
C GLN A 84 3.82 23.35 -6.33
N ASP A 85 3.55 22.25 -5.64
CA ASP A 85 2.44 22.19 -4.69
C ASP A 85 2.79 23.03 -3.46
N PRO A 86 1.90 23.91 -2.97
CA PRO A 86 2.15 24.71 -1.77
C PRO A 86 2.48 23.89 -0.51
N SER A 87 2.09 22.61 -0.50
CA SER A 87 2.36 21.70 0.61
C SER A 87 3.77 21.08 0.56
N GLY A 88 4.49 21.17 -0.57
CA GLY A 88 5.80 20.51 -0.75
C GLY A 88 5.70 19.07 -1.25
N GLU A 89 4.51 18.61 -1.63
CA GLU A 89 4.31 17.35 -2.34
C GLU A 89 5.09 17.33 -3.66
N LEU A 90 5.83 16.24 -3.91
CA LEU A 90 6.52 16.03 -5.16
C LEU A 90 5.54 15.65 -6.28
N VAL A 91 5.62 16.35 -7.42
CA VAL A 91 4.90 15.99 -8.64
C VAL A 91 5.49 14.71 -9.21
N GLY A 92 4.69 13.67 -9.33
CA GLY A 92 5.12 12.42 -9.91
C GLY A 92 3.98 11.44 -10.16
N HIS A 93 4.29 10.41 -10.93
CA HIS A 93 3.35 9.34 -11.27
C HIS A 93 4.02 7.97 -11.04
N THR A 94 3.25 7.01 -10.53
CA THR A 94 3.61 5.59 -10.40
C THR A 94 2.55 4.77 -11.11
N TRP A 95 2.97 3.84 -11.96
CA TRP A 95 2.05 2.95 -12.65
C TRP A 95 2.66 1.57 -12.84
N ALA A 96 1.79 0.56 -12.86
CA ALA A 96 2.16 -0.82 -13.10
C ALA A 96 1.47 -1.35 -14.35
N LEU A 97 2.19 -2.15 -15.12
CA LEU A 97 1.68 -2.86 -16.29
C LEU A 97 2.16 -4.30 -16.29
N VAL A 98 1.34 -5.19 -16.83
CA VAL A 98 1.74 -6.56 -17.14
C VAL A 98 1.99 -6.67 -18.64
N LYS A 99 3.10 -7.30 -19.02
CA LYS A 99 3.45 -7.71 -20.37
C LYS A 99 3.36 -9.21 -20.45
N THR A 100 2.51 -9.73 -21.32
CA THR A 100 2.39 -11.16 -21.54
C THR A 100 3.42 -11.64 -22.56
N ALA A 101 3.74 -12.93 -22.53
CA ALA A 101 4.75 -13.53 -23.43
C ALA A 101 4.44 -13.34 -24.93
N ASP A 102 3.17 -13.14 -25.29
CA ASP A 102 2.71 -12.85 -26.65
C ASP A 102 2.84 -11.36 -27.06
N GLY A 103 3.37 -10.52 -26.16
CA GLY A 103 3.62 -9.10 -26.41
C GLY A 103 2.46 -8.17 -26.08
N ASN A 104 1.35 -8.67 -25.51
CA ASN A 104 0.27 -7.79 -25.08
C ASN A 104 0.63 -7.06 -23.77
N GLU A 105 0.26 -5.79 -23.68
CA GLU A 105 0.45 -4.98 -22.48
C GLU A 105 -0.90 -4.57 -21.89
N ARG A 106 -1.04 -4.66 -20.56
CA ARG A 106 -2.22 -4.20 -19.83
C ARG A 106 -1.82 -3.43 -18.59
N GLN A 107 -2.40 -2.24 -18.43
CA GLN A 107 -2.22 -1.46 -17.21
C GLN A 107 -2.95 -2.10 -16.03
N LEU A 108 -2.24 -2.28 -14.92
CA LEU A 108 -2.78 -2.83 -13.69
C LEU A 108 -3.36 -1.71 -12.82
N TRP A 109 -2.58 -0.64 -12.62
CA TRP A 109 -3.00 0.53 -11.87
C TRP A 109 -2.11 1.74 -12.15
N GLU A 110 -2.57 2.92 -11.74
CA GLU A 110 -1.79 4.14 -11.63
C GLU A 110 -2.14 4.97 -10.40
N VAL A 111 -1.19 5.82 -10.00
CA VAL A 111 -1.35 6.79 -8.93
C VAL A 111 -0.36 7.95 -9.10
N GLY A 112 -0.84 9.16 -8.91
CA GLY A 112 -0.02 10.37 -8.92
C GLY A 112 -0.58 11.42 -7.95
N GLN A 113 0.00 12.62 -8.00
CA GLN A 113 -0.41 13.74 -7.15
C GLN A 113 -1.91 14.08 -7.30
N GLU A 114 -2.40 14.09 -8.54
CA GLU A 114 -3.79 14.41 -8.90
C GLU A 114 -4.78 13.31 -8.54
N THR A 115 -4.29 12.12 -8.15
CA THR A 115 -5.16 11.04 -7.69
C THR A 115 -5.86 11.45 -6.40
N PRO A 116 -7.20 11.45 -6.35
CA PRO A 116 -7.93 11.72 -5.11
C PRO A 116 -7.62 10.64 -4.06
N PRO A 117 -7.49 10.99 -2.77
CA PRO A 117 -7.27 9.99 -1.73
C PRO A 117 -8.53 9.13 -1.51
N MET A 118 -8.35 7.90 -1.04
CA MET A 118 -9.46 6.99 -0.68
C MET A 118 -10.35 7.62 0.41
N GLY A 119 -11.67 7.43 0.35
CA GLY A 119 -12.61 8.02 1.31
C GLY A 119 -12.36 7.62 2.78
N GLU A 120 -12.85 8.44 3.72
CA GLU A 120 -12.59 8.28 5.16
C GLU A 120 -13.00 6.92 5.72
N ALA A 121 -14.05 6.31 5.15
CA ALA A 121 -14.49 5.00 5.54
C ALA A 121 -13.44 3.91 5.29
N HIS A 122 -12.62 4.06 4.25
CA HIS A 122 -11.51 3.14 3.96
C HIS A 122 -10.32 3.39 4.91
N ALA A 123 -10.06 4.64 5.27
CA ALA A 123 -9.04 4.99 6.27
C ALA A 123 -9.39 4.39 7.65
N ALA A 124 -10.64 4.55 8.10
CA ALA A 124 -11.10 3.99 9.36
C ALA A 124 -11.01 2.44 9.36
N ARG A 125 -11.39 1.79 8.26
CA ARG A 125 -11.23 0.34 8.09
C ARG A 125 -9.76 -0.09 8.19
N ALA A 126 -8.88 0.56 7.43
CA ALA A 126 -7.44 0.28 7.43
C ALA A 126 -6.84 0.42 8.83
N PHE A 127 -7.21 1.49 9.53
CA PHE A 127 -6.76 1.74 10.89
C PHE A 127 -7.27 0.70 11.90
N ASN A 128 -8.54 0.31 11.81
CA ASN A 128 -9.10 -0.74 12.67
C ASN A 128 -8.37 -2.07 12.46
N ALA A 129 -8.14 -2.46 11.21
CA ALA A 129 -7.38 -3.67 10.88
C ALA A 129 -5.93 -3.60 11.42
N TYR A 130 -5.28 -2.43 11.31
CA TYR A 130 -3.95 -2.21 11.87
C TYR A 130 -3.93 -2.39 13.40
N ARG A 131 -4.88 -1.79 14.12
CA ARG A 131 -4.98 -1.94 15.59
C ARG A 131 -5.22 -3.37 16.01
N GLU A 132 -6.05 -4.09 15.26
CA GLU A 132 -6.32 -5.51 15.52
C GLU A 132 -5.05 -6.35 15.31
N ALA A 133 -4.33 -6.14 14.20
CA ALA A 133 -3.05 -6.81 13.96
C ALA A 133 -2.01 -6.48 15.04
N MET A 134 -1.95 -5.22 15.50
CA MET A 134 -1.03 -4.81 16.55
C MET A 134 -1.43 -5.37 17.93
N ALA A 135 -2.72 -5.44 18.25
CA ALA A 135 -3.24 -6.06 19.47
C ALA A 135 -2.81 -7.52 19.56
N ARG A 136 -3.01 -8.28 18.48
CA ARG A 136 -2.56 -9.68 18.40
C ARG A 136 -1.06 -9.80 18.57
N HIS A 137 -0.27 -8.94 17.92
CA HIS A 137 1.18 -8.95 18.05
C HIS A 137 1.65 -8.69 19.49
N LEU A 138 1.01 -7.75 20.18
CA LEU A 138 1.30 -7.41 21.57
C LEU A 138 0.64 -8.37 22.57
N ASN A 139 -0.11 -9.36 22.10
CA ASN A 139 -0.92 -10.28 22.91
C ASN A 139 -1.88 -9.53 23.86
N MET A 140 -2.54 -8.51 23.32
CA MET A 140 -3.53 -7.66 23.98
C MET A 140 -4.92 -7.87 23.35
N GLU A 141 -5.97 -7.50 24.09
CA GLU A 141 -7.31 -7.44 23.54
C GLU A 141 -7.41 -6.32 22.49
N ALA A 142 -8.09 -6.61 21.37
CA ALA A 142 -8.33 -5.62 20.34
C ALA A 142 -9.31 -4.55 20.86
N PRO A 143 -8.97 -3.27 20.72
CA PRO A 143 -9.80 -2.18 21.22
C PRO A 143 -11.05 -2.04 20.36
N GLU A 144 -12.08 -1.38 20.90
CA GLU A 144 -13.30 -1.10 20.14
C GLU A 144 -12.96 -0.39 18.81
N PRO A 145 -13.51 -0.87 17.67
CA PRO A 145 -13.28 -0.27 16.36
C PRO A 145 -13.73 1.19 16.31
N VAL A 146 -12.94 2.04 15.66
CA VAL A 146 -13.36 3.39 15.29
C VAL A 146 -14.55 3.29 14.34
N GLN A 147 -15.57 4.14 14.54
CA GLN A 147 -16.80 4.11 13.75
C GLN A 147 -16.53 4.37 12.26
N ILE A 148 -17.11 3.53 11.41
CA ILE A 148 -16.99 3.66 9.95
C ILE A 148 -18.21 4.42 9.42
N ASN A 149 -18.01 5.65 8.95
CA ASN A 149 -19.04 6.37 8.23
C ASN A 149 -19.20 5.81 6.81
N LYS A 150 -20.15 4.91 6.60
CA LYS A 150 -20.39 4.27 5.29
C LYS A 150 -20.74 5.25 4.16
N HIS A 151 -21.28 6.43 4.48
CA HIS A 151 -21.56 7.46 3.47
C HIS A 151 -20.28 8.16 2.95
N ALA A 152 -19.16 8.01 3.66
CA ALA A 152 -17.84 8.50 3.25
C ALA A 152 -17.01 7.43 2.48
N ALA A 153 -17.64 6.35 2.01
CA ALA A 153 -17.03 5.24 1.27
C ALA A 153 -16.77 5.56 -0.20
N LYS A 154 -16.02 6.64 -0.48
CA LYS A 154 -15.67 7.02 -1.86
C LYS A 154 -14.39 6.31 -2.27
N THR A 155 -14.45 5.51 -3.33
CA THR A 155 -13.29 4.95 -4.02
C THR A 155 -13.10 5.71 -5.33
N PRO A 156 -11.92 6.29 -5.61
CA PRO A 156 -11.59 6.75 -6.94
C PRO A 156 -11.62 5.52 -7.87
N ARG A 157 -12.59 5.47 -8.79
CA ARG A 157 -12.74 4.29 -9.66
C ARG A 157 -11.68 4.30 -10.76
N ASP A 158 -11.57 5.41 -11.49
CA ASP A 158 -10.59 5.57 -12.57
C ASP A 158 -10.20 7.04 -12.76
N VAL A 159 -8.96 7.30 -13.17
CA VAL A 159 -8.54 8.59 -13.73
C VAL A 159 -8.29 8.33 -15.21
N SER A 160 -8.99 9.05 -16.09
CA SER A 160 -8.88 8.89 -17.55
C SER A 160 -9.06 7.44 -18.06
N GLY A 161 -9.93 6.65 -17.40
CA GLY A 161 -10.23 5.26 -17.79
C GLY A 161 -9.18 4.23 -17.37
N ARG A 162 -8.27 4.60 -16.47
CA ARG A 162 -7.23 3.71 -15.94
C ARG A 162 -7.50 3.38 -14.47
N PRO A 163 -7.28 2.11 -14.04
CA PRO A 163 -7.49 1.73 -12.65
C PRO A 163 -6.59 2.53 -11.73
N VAL A 164 -7.14 3.01 -10.62
CA VAL A 164 -6.42 3.83 -9.64
C VAL A 164 -6.11 3.03 -8.40
N ILE A 165 -4.89 3.18 -7.87
CA ILE A 165 -4.51 2.63 -6.57
C ILE A 165 -4.33 3.75 -5.54
N SER A 166 -4.26 3.35 -4.27
CA SER A 166 -3.99 4.19 -3.12
C SER A 166 -2.77 5.11 -3.28
N ARG A 167 -2.91 6.37 -2.83
CA ARG A 167 -1.85 7.38 -2.77
C ARG A 167 -0.66 6.99 -1.90
N ALA A 168 -0.79 5.99 -1.03
CA ALA A 168 0.33 5.41 -0.33
C ALA A 168 1.50 5.04 -1.28
N LEU A 169 1.19 4.65 -2.53
CA LEU A 169 2.16 4.30 -3.56
C LEU A 169 2.55 5.45 -4.50
N ALA A 170 2.07 6.67 -4.26
CA ALA A 170 2.50 7.84 -5.04
C ALA A 170 3.99 8.13 -4.82
N PRO A 171 4.73 8.65 -5.83
CA PRO A 171 6.16 8.91 -5.69
C PRO A 171 6.52 9.79 -4.49
N SER A 172 5.71 10.81 -4.20
CA SER A 172 5.89 11.68 -3.02
C SER A 172 6.02 10.85 -1.73
N ASN A 173 5.15 9.87 -1.55
CA ASN A 173 5.18 8.95 -0.42
C ASN A 173 6.33 7.96 -0.48
N LEU A 174 6.62 7.39 -1.65
CA LEU A 174 7.75 6.47 -1.81
C LEU A 174 9.09 7.14 -1.47
N TYR A 175 9.33 8.36 -1.94
CA TYR A 175 10.59 9.08 -1.73
C TYR A 175 10.72 9.67 -0.32
N TYR A 176 9.64 10.22 0.26
CA TYR A 176 9.70 10.80 1.60
C TYR A 176 9.60 9.75 2.72
N ALA A 177 8.87 8.67 2.50
CA ALA A 177 8.42 7.80 3.59
C ALA A 177 8.80 6.33 3.46
N SER A 178 9.51 5.91 2.39
CA SER A 178 10.03 4.53 2.23
C SER A 178 10.83 4.00 3.42
N SER A 179 11.45 4.88 4.21
CA SER A 179 12.20 4.52 5.42
C SER A 179 11.49 4.85 6.74
N ARG A 180 10.27 5.42 6.69
CA ARG A 180 9.54 5.92 7.87
C ARG A 180 8.15 5.31 8.04
N MET A 181 7.60 4.66 7.02
CA MET A 181 6.30 4.00 7.06
C MET A 181 6.38 2.49 6.97
N TRP A 182 5.43 1.85 7.63
CA TRP A 182 5.03 0.47 7.33
C TRP A 182 3.90 0.48 6.32
N TYR A 183 4.01 -0.42 5.34
CA TYR A 183 2.99 -0.59 4.31
C TYR A 183 2.22 -1.86 4.54
N PHE A 184 0.93 -1.81 4.20
CA PHE A 184 0.03 -2.93 4.23
C PHE A 184 -0.79 -2.96 2.94
N VAL A 185 -1.02 -4.17 2.44
CA VAL A 185 -1.91 -4.44 1.30
C VAL A 185 -3.10 -5.22 1.82
N ASP A 186 -4.31 -4.78 1.48
CA ASP A 186 -5.52 -5.54 1.73
C ASP A 186 -5.56 -6.76 0.80
N LEU A 187 -5.46 -7.95 1.40
CA LEU A 187 -5.56 -9.25 0.75
C LEU A 187 -7.02 -9.71 0.61
N GLY A 188 -7.98 -8.97 1.19
CA GLY A 188 -9.40 -9.27 1.05
C GLY A 188 -9.91 -9.05 -0.38
N LEU A 189 -11.13 -9.52 -0.63
CA LEU A 189 -11.80 -9.22 -1.89
C LEU A 189 -11.95 -7.70 -2.05
N ALA A 190 -11.62 -7.18 -3.24
CA ALA A 190 -11.91 -5.81 -3.63
C ALA A 190 -13.42 -5.56 -3.47
N GLY A 191 -13.79 -4.90 -2.38
CA GLY A 191 -15.16 -4.88 -1.89
C GLY A 191 -15.42 -3.68 -1.00
N GLY A 192 -16.68 -3.22 -1.02
CA GLY A 192 -17.14 -2.03 -0.30
C GLY A 192 -16.90 -2.10 1.22
N THR A 193 -17.29 -1.06 1.94
CA THR A 193 -17.01 -0.89 3.38
C THR A 193 -17.57 -1.94 4.33
N ASN A 194 -18.23 -2.97 3.82
CA ASN A 194 -18.79 -4.08 4.59
C ASN A 194 -17.88 -5.32 4.61
N THR A 195 -16.82 -5.38 3.80
CA THR A 195 -15.88 -6.51 3.85
C THR A 195 -14.83 -6.28 4.94
N PRO A 196 -14.41 -7.32 5.68
CA PRO A 196 -13.24 -7.20 6.55
C PRO A 196 -12.00 -6.94 5.70
N ILE A 197 -11.06 -6.15 6.23
CA ILE A 197 -9.72 -6.02 5.62
C ILE A 197 -8.89 -7.19 6.12
N ILE A 198 -8.23 -7.88 5.20
CA ILE A 198 -7.29 -8.95 5.56
C ILE A 198 -5.90 -8.42 5.28
N LEU A 199 -5.17 -8.04 6.32
CA LEU A 199 -3.86 -7.42 6.12
C LEU A 199 -2.81 -8.46 5.70
N SER A 200 -2.00 -8.07 4.71
CA SER A 200 -0.67 -8.64 4.54
C SER A 200 0.16 -8.51 5.82
N ARG A 201 1.28 -9.24 5.88
CA ARG A 201 2.32 -8.88 6.85
C ARG A 201 2.77 -7.41 6.62
N PRO A 202 3.19 -6.69 7.66
CA PRO A 202 3.81 -5.38 7.48
C PRO A 202 5.02 -5.49 6.54
N MET A 203 5.14 -4.56 5.60
CA MET A 203 6.23 -4.57 4.61
C MET A 203 6.77 -3.17 4.33
N ARG A 204 7.82 -3.11 3.51
CA ARG A 204 8.44 -1.87 3.03
C ARG A 204 7.75 -1.39 1.75
N SER A 205 8.00 -0.14 1.36
CA SER A 205 7.40 0.46 0.17
C SER A 205 7.68 -0.32 -1.12
N PHE A 206 8.90 -0.86 -1.28
CA PHE A 206 9.27 -1.64 -2.46
C PHE A 206 8.42 -2.92 -2.59
N ASP A 207 8.27 -3.66 -1.49
CA ASP A 207 7.44 -4.87 -1.45
C ASP A 207 5.97 -4.54 -1.68
N ALA A 208 5.50 -3.40 -1.17
CA ALA A 208 4.12 -2.96 -1.38
C ALA A 208 3.83 -2.69 -2.86
N LEU A 209 4.76 -2.13 -3.63
CA LEU A 209 4.62 -1.96 -5.08
C LEU A 209 4.41 -3.30 -5.78
N VAL A 210 5.30 -4.27 -5.50
CA VAL A 210 5.28 -5.60 -6.11
C VAL A 210 4.00 -6.36 -5.74
N LEU A 211 3.69 -6.45 -4.43
CA LEU A 211 2.52 -7.18 -3.96
C LEU A 211 1.22 -6.57 -4.47
N SER A 212 1.14 -5.24 -4.57
CA SER A 212 -0.07 -4.57 -5.07
C SER A 212 -0.34 -4.87 -6.54
N ALA A 213 0.71 -4.94 -7.38
CA ALA A 213 0.57 -5.36 -8.76
C ALA A 213 0.14 -6.84 -8.87
N LEU A 214 0.75 -7.73 -8.08
CA LEU A 214 0.37 -9.13 -8.04
C LEU A 214 -1.08 -9.34 -7.56
N MET A 215 -1.49 -8.66 -6.50
CA MET A 215 -2.86 -8.71 -6.00
C MET A 215 -3.86 -8.12 -6.99
N THR A 216 -3.45 -7.14 -7.81
CA THR A 216 -4.29 -6.64 -8.90
C THR A 216 -4.56 -7.71 -9.95
N LEU A 217 -3.56 -8.52 -10.28
CA LEU A 217 -3.75 -9.67 -11.18
C LEU A 217 -4.69 -10.71 -10.57
N VAL A 218 -4.56 -10.98 -9.27
CA VAL A 218 -5.38 -11.96 -8.54
C VAL A 218 -6.84 -11.49 -8.38
N LEU A 219 -7.05 -10.23 -8.03
CA LEU A 219 -8.37 -9.67 -7.73
C LEU A 219 -9.07 -9.07 -8.96
N SER A 220 -8.34 -8.90 -10.07
CA SER A 220 -8.79 -8.13 -11.24
C SER A 220 -9.17 -6.67 -10.93
N ALA A 221 -8.71 -6.15 -9.79
CA ALA A 221 -8.89 -4.77 -9.35
C ALA A 221 -7.74 -4.38 -8.40
N PRO A 222 -7.31 -3.10 -8.37
CA PRO A 222 -6.27 -2.65 -7.45
C PRO A 222 -6.69 -2.86 -5.98
N PRO A 223 -5.84 -3.44 -5.12
CA PRO A 223 -6.12 -3.58 -3.70
C PRO A 223 -6.06 -2.22 -3.00
N LEU A 224 -6.66 -2.13 -1.81
CA LEU A 224 -6.38 -1.02 -0.90
C LEU A 224 -4.96 -1.17 -0.35
N VAL A 225 -4.19 -0.08 -0.41
CA VAL A 225 -2.83 -0.02 0.16
C VAL A 225 -2.77 1.16 1.12
N PHE A 226 -2.14 0.98 2.27
CA PHE A 226 -1.93 2.10 3.19
C PHE A 226 -0.56 2.06 3.84
N GLY A 227 -0.04 3.26 4.11
CA GLY A 227 1.17 3.49 4.88
C GLY A 227 0.82 4.03 6.27
N ILE A 228 1.54 3.58 7.30
CA ILE A 228 1.45 4.12 8.66
C ILE A 228 2.82 4.53 9.19
N SER A 229 2.93 5.77 9.65
CA SER A 229 4.13 6.37 10.25
C SER A 229 3.84 6.74 11.71
N THR A 230 4.75 6.37 12.61
CA THR A 230 4.74 6.84 14.01
C THR A 230 5.79 7.94 14.16
N ARG A 231 5.36 9.21 14.29
CA ARG A 231 6.27 10.37 14.33
C ARG A 231 7.16 10.43 15.58
N LYS A 232 6.89 9.64 16.63
CA LYS A 232 7.75 9.50 17.82
C LYS A 232 8.38 8.11 17.90
N THR A 233 9.70 8.05 17.81
CA THR A 233 10.54 6.84 17.84
C THR A 233 10.83 6.31 19.26
N ASP A 234 10.51 7.05 20.33
CA ASP A 234 10.96 6.68 21.69
C ASP A 234 9.98 5.83 22.51
N ARG A 235 8.78 5.59 21.97
CA ARG A 235 7.91 4.53 22.46
C ARG A 235 7.38 3.82 21.23
N ALA A 236 8.02 2.72 20.85
CA ALA A 236 7.26 1.58 20.34
C ALA A 236 6.27 1.23 21.45
N SER A 237 5.15 1.96 21.50
CA SER A 237 4.34 2.02 22.69
C SER A 237 3.75 0.64 22.85
N SER A 238 3.94 0.03 24.01
CA SER A 238 3.24 -1.15 24.50
C SER A 238 1.71 -0.94 24.61
N THR A 239 1.17 0.06 23.91
CA THR A 239 -0.20 0.55 23.94
C THR A 239 -0.69 0.73 22.51
N LEU A 240 -1.95 0.41 22.27
CA LEU A 240 -2.58 0.52 20.96
C LEU A 240 -3.05 1.97 20.73
N PRO A 241 -2.82 2.57 19.54
CA PRO A 241 -3.24 3.94 19.28
C PRO A 241 -4.77 4.04 19.31
N ALA A 242 -5.30 5.12 19.90
CA ALA A 242 -6.74 5.34 20.00
C ALA A 242 -7.35 5.92 18.71
N GLY A 243 -6.55 6.62 17.89
CA GLY A 243 -6.97 7.25 16.65
C GLY A 243 -5.79 7.44 15.70
N TYR A 244 -6.04 8.06 14.55
CA TYR A 244 -5.03 8.36 13.53
C TYR A 244 -5.16 9.80 13.03
N LEU A 245 -4.10 10.28 12.38
CA LEU A 245 -4.11 11.47 11.54
C LEU A 245 -4.08 11.01 10.09
N ARG A 246 -5.02 11.47 9.28
CA ARG A 246 -5.03 11.14 7.85
C ARG A 246 -4.24 12.17 7.07
N ALA A 247 -3.35 11.72 6.20
CA ALA A 247 -2.54 12.57 5.34
C ALA A 247 -2.62 12.15 3.87
N LYS A 248 -2.44 13.11 2.98
CA LYS A 248 -2.26 12.86 1.54
C LYS A 248 -0.87 12.32 1.23
N TYR A 249 0.12 12.78 1.98
CA TYR A 249 1.47 12.25 2.02
C TYR A 249 2.06 12.39 3.41
N GLU A 250 3.03 11.55 3.75
CA GLU A 250 3.48 11.40 5.14
C GLU A 250 4.11 12.66 5.74
N ALA A 251 4.84 13.41 4.91
CA ALA A 251 5.55 14.62 5.28
C ALA A 251 4.64 15.88 5.30
N ASP A 252 3.31 15.74 5.26
CA ASP A 252 2.39 16.87 5.25
C ASP A 252 2.59 17.75 6.50
N GLU A 253 3.17 18.93 6.26
CA GLU A 253 3.55 19.90 7.29
C GLU A 253 2.33 20.60 7.88
N THR A 254 1.17 20.56 7.20
CA THR A 254 -0.08 21.10 7.74
C THR A 254 -0.61 20.29 8.93
N LEU A 255 -0.11 19.06 9.10
CA LEU A 255 -0.45 18.16 10.21
C LEU A 255 0.46 18.36 11.44
N GLN A 256 1.20 19.47 11.54
CA GLN A 256 2.02 19.77 12.72
C GLN A 256 1.15 20.19 13.91
N GLY A 257 1.27 19.45 15.03
CA GLY A 257 0.63 19.81 16.30
C GLY A 257 0.43 18.60 17.23
N ALA A 258 1.28 18.49 18.25
CA ALA A 258 1.14 17.81 19.56
C ALA A 258 0.44 16.42 19.70
N ASP A 259 0.09 15.72 18.63
CA ASP A 259 -0.67 14.48 18.73
C ASP A 259 0.22 13.25 18.58
N ASP A 260 0.10 12.31 19.52
CA ASP A 260 0.80 11.01 19.51
C ASP A 260 0.15 10.02 18.53
N ARG A 261 -0.89 10.45 17.81
CA ARG A 261 -1.57 9.64 16.80
C ARG A 261 -0.64 9.30 15.61
N PRO A 262 -0.64 8.04 15.14
CA PRO A 262 0.05 7.68 13.92
C PRO A 262 -0.53 8.41 12.70
N VAL A 263 0.33 8.72 11.74
CA VAL A 263 -0.06 9.25 10.43
C VAL A 263 -0.39 8.09 9.51
N LEU A 264 -1.57 8.13 8.93
CA LEU A 264 -2.11 7.15 8.01
C LEU A 264 -2.24 7.77 6.61
N VAL A 265 -1.61 7.14 5.62
CA VAL A 265 -1.60 7.57 4.22
C VAL A 265 -2.29 6.52 3.37
N LEU A 266 -3.33 6.92 2.63
CA LEU A 266 -4.16 6.08 1.75
C LEU A 266 -4.36 6.71 0.38
#